data_AF-A0A9D5VWX3-F1
#
_entry.id   AF-A0A9D5VWX3-F1
#
_cell.length_a   1.000
_cell.length_b   1.000
_cell.length_c   1.000
_cell.angle_alpha   90.00
_cell.angle_beta   90.00
_cell.angle_gamma   90.00
#
_symmetry.space_group_name_H-M   'P 1'
#
loop_
_entity.id
_entity.type
_entity.pdbx_description
1 polymer ?
#
loop_
_entity_poly.entity_id
_entity_poly.type
_entity_poly.pdbx_seq_one_letter_code
_entity_poly.pdbx_strand_id
1 'polypeptide(L)'
;MKNFITKIKEFKHLPVVIFLGGFIFDYITLSRIDSLLDNIAILAYLIVLGGCIVIVNFIENGRIKADFIVKKVHLIHHIIQFVFGGLLSNYVIFYMQSASMTSGSIFFVVLLILFIGNEFIGKKLAGATLHLCFYYFVTFSYFIFAVPIVTKHMNYYTFLAAGLLSAAIIWGLTHLFYKKGILADIKQYIRVMAIVLTILVTVNIFYKINWISPVPLSMK
;
A
#
# COMPACT_ATOMS: atom_id res chain seq x y z
N MET A 1 9.36 -15.98 -32.94
CA MET A 1 9.02 -15.60 -31.54
C MET A 1 10.20 -15.20 -30.67
N LYS A 2 11.38 -15.85 -30.74
CA LYS A 2 12.56 -15.46 -29.92
C LYS A 2 13.06 -14.03 -30.16
N ASN A 3 12.96 -13.50 -31.39
CA ASN A 3 13.43 -12.13 -31.73
C ASN A 3 12.53 -10.99 -31.21
N PHE A 4 11.28 -11.27 -30.83
CA PHE A 4 10.38 -10.24 -30.29
C PHE A 4 10.67 -9.99 -28.80
N ILE A 5 11.01 -11.05 -28.06
CA ILE A 5 11.34 -10.98 -26.62
C ILE A 5 12.69 -10.29 -26.41
N THR A 6 13.66 -10.47 -27.31
CA THR A 6 14.95 -9.76 -27.24
C THR A 6 14.84 -8.28 -27.57
N LYS A 7 13.90 -7.86 -28.43
CA LYS A 7 13.70 -6.44 -28.79
C LYS A 7 12.99 -5.64 -27.69
N ILE A 8 12.23 -6.31 -26.83
CA ILE A 8 11.58 -5.70 -25.65
C ILE A 8 12.62 -5.36 -24.55
N LYS A 9 13.79 -6.01 -24.57
CA LYS A 9 14.87 -5.79 -23.58
C LYS A 9 15.62 -4.47 -23.76
N GLU A 10 15.46 -3.78 -24.90
CA GLU A 10 16.13 -2.49 -25.18
C GLU A 10 15.33 -1.26 -24.70
N PHE A 11 14.05 -1.41 -24.35
CA PHE A 11 13.31 -0.30 -23.76
C PHE A 11 13.60 -0.23 -22.26
N LYS A 12 14.67 0.48 -21.92
CA LYS A 12 15.03 0.87 -20.53
C LYS A 12 13.89 1.58 -19.77
N HIS A 13 12.83 1.99 -20.49
CA HIS A 13 11.64 2.68 -20.00
C HIS A 13 10.34 1.88 -20.09
N LEU A 14 10.36 0.63 -20.57
CA LEU A 14 9.15 -0.21 -20.67
C LEU A 14 8.38 -0.34 -19.34
N PRO A 15 9.05 -0.52 -18.18
CA PRO A 15 8.35 -0.59 -16.89
C PRO A 15 7.58 0.70 -16.58
N VAL A 16 8.20 1.86 -16.84
CA VAL A 16 7.58 3.19 -16.69
C VAL A 16 6.36 3.36 -17.61
N VAL A 17 6.43 2.88 -18.85
CA VAL A 17 5.29 2.96 -19.79
C VAL A 17 4.13 2.07 -19.34
N ILE A 18 4.40 0.86 -18.85
CA ILE A 18 3.39 -0.05 -18.31
C ILE A 18 2.76 0.54 -17.04
N PHE A 19 3.57 1.11 -16.17
CA PHE A 19 3.14 1.80 -14.96
C PHE A 19 2.24 3.01 -15.26
N LEU A 20 2.67 3.90 -16.16
CA LEU A 20 1.88 5.05 -16.59
C LEU A 20 0.59 4.61 -17.30
N GLY A 21 0.65 3.56 -18.12
CA GLY A 21 -0.53 2.97 -18.76
C GLY A 21 -1.53 2.42 -17.75
N GLY A 22 -1.05 1.72 -16.72
CA GLY A 22 -1.87 1.24 -15.59
C GLY A 22 -2.51 2.41 -14.83
N PHE A 23 -1.75 3.45 -14.52
CA PHE A 23 -2.26 4.66 -13.88
C PHE A 23 -3.36 5.35 -14.71
N ILE A 24 -3.16 5.48 -16.02
CA ILE A 24 -4.18 6.06 -16.93
C ILE A 24 -5.42 5.17 -16.97
N PHE A 25 -5.24 3.85 -17.01
CA PHE A 25 -6.35 2.89 -16.96
C PHE A 25 -7.13 3.00 -15.65
N ASP A 26 -6.45 3.09 -14.50
CA ASP A 26 -7.06 3.30 -13.19
C ASP A 26 -7.82 4.64 -13.15
N TYR A 27 -7.24 5.71 -13.70
CA TYR A 27 -7.88 7.03 -13.77
C TYR A 27 -9.17 7.02 -14.59
N ILE A 28 -9.21 6.25 -15.69
CA ILE A 28 -10.41 6.12 -16.53
C ILE A 28 -11.45 5.18 -15.90
N THR A 29 -11.01 4.13 -15.21
CA THR A 29 -11.88 3.08 -14.67
C THR A 29 -12.51 3.48 -13.34
N LEU A 30 -11.79 4.21 -12.48
CA LEU A 30 -12.27 4.64 -11.17
C LEU A 30 -13.07 5.93 -11.28
N SER A 31 -14.38 5.78 -11.16
CA SER A 31 -15.30 6.88 -11.44
C SER A 31 -15.53 7.77 -10.22
N ARG A 32 -15.57 7.25 -8.97
CA ARG A 32 -15.93 8.03 -7.78
C ARG A 32 -15.43 7.44 -6.46
N ILE A 33 -14.84 8.28 -5.60
CA ILE A 33 -14.41 7.92 -4.23
C ILE A 33 -15.56 7.35 -3.35
N ASP A 34 -16.78 7.84 -3.57
CA ASP A 34 -18.00 7.44 -2.82
C ASP A 34 -18.65 6.16 -3.39
N SER A 35 -18.10 5.59 -4.45
CA SER A 35 -18.61 4.34 -5.03
C SER A 35 -18.31 3.17 -4.10
N LEU A 36 -19.35 2.42 -3.73
CA LEU A 36 -19.21 1.18 -2.98
C LEU A 36 -18.36 0.15 -3.76
N LEU A 37 -18.46 0.15 -5.10
CA LEU A 37 -17.66 -0.74 -5.96
C LEU A 37 -16.18 -0.40 -5.90
N ASP A 38 -15.82 0.89 -5.95
CA ASP A 38 -14.42 1.33 -5.94
C ASP A 38 -13.76 1.02 -4.58
N ASN A 39 -14.51 1.19 -3.49
CA ASN A 39 -14.07 0.81 -2.14
C ASN A 39 -13.89 -0.71 -1.98
N ILE A 40 -14.80 -1.52 -2.54
CA ILE A 40 -14.67 -2.99 -2.55
C ILE A 40 -13.45 -3.41 -3.38
N ALA A 41 -13.23 -2.80 -4.54
CA ALA A 41 -12.09 -3.09 -5.39
C ALA A 41 -10.77 -2.84 -4.64
N ILE A 42 -10.62 -1.68 -3.99
CA ILE A 42 -9.42 -1.36 -3.20
C ILE A 42 -9.25 -2.32 -2.02
N LEU A 43 -10.34 -2.69 -1.33
CA LEU A 43 -10.28 -3.67 -0.26
C LEU A 43 -9.81 -5.05 -0.78
N ALA A 44 -10.28 -5.47 -1.96
CA ALA A 44 -9.82 -6.69 -2.60
C ALA A 44 -8.32 -6.63 -2.92
N TYR A 45 -7.82 -5.50 -3.43
CA TYR A 45 -6.39 -5.29 -3.64
C TYR A 45 -5.59 -5.38 -2.33
N LEU A 46 -6.09 -4.81 -1.22
CA LEU A 46 -5.45 -4.94 0.10
C LEU A 46 -5.41 -6.38 0.61
N ILE A 47 -6.47 -7.16 0.39
CA ILE A 47 -6.52 -8.58 0.77
C ILE A 47 -5.53 -9.39 -0.07
N VAL A 48 -5.51 -9.15 -1.39
CA VAL A 48 -4.56 -9.81 -2.30
C VAL A 48 -3.12 -9.47 -1.92
N LEU A 49 -2.81 -8.20 -1.68
CA LEU A 49 -1.48 -7.77 -1.25
C LEU A 49 -1.06 -8.44 0.07
N GLY A 50 -1.95 -8.43 1.08
CA GLY A 50 -1.71 -9.07 2.37
C GLY A 50 -1.45 -10.58 2.21
N GLY A 51 -2.28 -11.26 1.41
CA GLY A 51 -2.10 -12.68 1.11
C GLY A 51 -0.78 -12.98 0.41
N CYS A 52 -0.40 -12.21 -0.60
CA CYS A 52 0.89 -12.35 -1.28
C CYS A 52 2.07 -12.12 -0.32
N ILE A 53 2.00 -11.11 0.54
CA ILE A 53 3.01 -10.84 1.57
C ILE A 53 3.15 -12.04 2.51
N VAL A 54 2.05 -12.60 2.99
CA VAL A 54 2.09 -13.81 3.84
C VAL A 54 2.77 -14.96 3.08
N ILE A 55 2.30 -15.27 1.87
CA ILE A 55 2.82 -16.41 1.10
C ILE A 55 4.32 -16.28 0.83
N VAL A 56 4.79 -15.11 0.37
CA VAL A 56 6.21 -14.88 0.07
C VAL A 56 7.07 -15.05 1.31
N ASN A 57 6.72 -14.41 2.42
CA ASN A 57 7.54 -14.47 3.62
C ASN A 57 7.57 -15.88 4.24
N PHE A 58 6.50 -16.66 4.10
CA PHE A 58 6.50 -18.06 4.53
C PHE A 58 7.39 -18.94 3.63
N ILE A 59 7.42 -18.69 2.32
CA ILE A 59 8.28 -19.42 1.37
C ILE A 59 9.75 -19.10 1.62
N GLU A 60 10.10 -17.81 1.69
CA GLU A 60 11.49 -17.37 1.85
C GLU A 60 12.10 -17.80 3.18
N ASN A 61 11.28 -17.96 4.23
CA ASN A 61 11.71 -18.45 5.53
C ASN A 61 11.53 -19.97 5.70
N GLY A 62 11.35 -20.72 4.60
CA GLY A 62 11.32 -22.18 4.59
C GLY A 62 10.14 -22.82 5.32
N ARG A 63 9.07 -22.06 5.61
CA ARG A 63 7.85 -22.55 6.25
C ARG A 63 6.90 -23.22 5.27
N ILE A 64 6.98 -22.85 3.99
CA ILE A 64 6.29 -23.53 2.88
C ILE A 64 7.35 -24.13 1.96
N LYS A 65 7.28 -25.45 1.74
CA LYS A 65 8.26 -26.21 0.92
C LYS A 65 7.68 -26.73 -0.40
N ALA A 66 6.47 -26.30 -0.79
CA ALA A 66 5.83 -26.78 -2.01
C ALA A 66 6.59 -26.30 -3.27
N ASP A 67 7.32 -27.19 -3.92
CA ASP A 67 8.22 -26.88 -5.05
C ASP A 67 7.60 -26.03 -6.17
N PHE A 68 6.31 -26.25 -6.47
CA PHE A 68 5.60 -25.49 -7.49
C PHE A 68 5.46 -24.00 -7.13
N ILE A 69 5.22 -23.70 -5.85
CA ILE A 69 5.01 -22.33 -5.36
C ILE A 69 6.36 -21.65 -5.14
N VAL A 70 7.34 -22.38 -4.61
CA VAL A 70 8.72 -21.89 -4.42
C VAL A 70 9.32 -21.44 -5.75
N LYS A 71 9.16 -22.22 -6.83
CA LYS A 71 9.60 -21.84 -8.19
C LYS A 71 8.96 -20.54 -8.71
N LYS A 72 7.79 -20.17 -8.18
CA LYS A 72 7.03 -18.98 -8.58
C LYS A 72 7.21 -17.80 -7.62
N VAL A 73 8.04 -17.88 -6.59
CA VAL A 73 8.21 -16.80 -5.60
C VAL A 73 8.60 -15.48 -6.24
N HIS A 74 9.40 -15.50 -7.31
CA HIS A 74 9.73 -14.31 -8.08
C HIS A 74 8.50 -13.67 -8.71
N LEU A 75 7.57 -14.46 -9.26
CA LEU A 75 6.32 -13.93 -9.80
C LEU A 75 5.48 -13.26 -8.71
N ILE A 76 5.43 -13.82 -7.51
CA ILE A 76 4.67 -13.24 -6.39
C ILE A 76 5.26 -11.89 -5.98
N HIS A 77 6.58 -11.70 -6.00
CA HIS A 77 7.17 -10.38 -5.78
C HIS A 77 6.75 -9.33 -6.82
N HIS A 78 6.65 -9.71 -8.10
CA HIS A 78 6.14 -8.81 -9.14
C HIS A 78 4.66 -8.49 -8.92
N ILE A 79 3.86 -9.47 -8.45
CA ILE A 79 2.46 -9.25 -8.08
C ILE A 79 2.38 -8.27 -6.90
N ILE A 80 3.20 -8.42 -5.86
CA ILE A 80 3.25 -7.49 -4.72
C ILE A 80 3.56 -6.07 -5.21
N GLN A 81 4.59 -5.90 -6.03
CA GLN A 81 4.97 -4.58 -6.57
C GLN A 81 3.86 -3.98 -7.43
N PHE A 82 3.21 -4.79 -8.27
CA PHE A 82 2.10 -4.35 -9.12
C PHE A 82 0.87 -3.95 -8.29
N VAL A 83 0.42 -4.80 -7.37
CA VAL A 83 -0.75 -4.53 -6.51
C VAL A 83 -0.49 -3.34 -5.58
N PHE A 84 0.72 -3.21 -5.04
CA PHE A 84 1.11 -2.06 -4.24
C PHE A 84 1.11 -0.76 -5.06
N GLY A 85 1.66 -0.82 -6.29
CA GLY A 85 1.62 0.30 -7.23
C GLY A 85 0.18 0.70 -7.59
N GLY A 86 -0.69 -0.26 -7.89
CA GLY A 86 -2.11 -0.02 -8.16
C GLY A 86 -2.87 0.58 -6.97
N LEU A 87 -2.58 0.13 -5.75
CA LEU A 87 -3.15 0.75 -4.54
C LEU A 87 -2.74 2.22 -4.40
N LEU A 88 -1.45 2.51 -4.59
CA LEU A 88 -0.93 3.88 -4.53
C LEU A 88 -1.48 4.76 -5.67
N SER A 89 -1.60 4.22 -6.88
CA SER A 89 -2.28 4.84 -8.04
C SER A 89 -3.69 5.28 -7.65
N ASN A 90 -4.49 4.35 -7.12
CA ASN A 90 -5.87 4.61 -6.71
C ASN A 90 -5.94 5.70 -5.62
N TYR A 91 -5.04 5.68 -4.63
CA TYR A 91 -5.00 6.71 -3.59
C TYR A 91 -4.60 8.08 -4.13
N VAL A 92 -3.65 8.14 -5.08
CA VAL A 92 -3.27 9.39 -5.76
C VAL A 92 -4.47 9.96 -6.51
N ILE A 93 -5.19 9.13 -7.28
CA ILE A 93 -6.38 9.54 -8.03
C ILE A 93 -7.48 10.04 -7.06
N PHE A 94 -7.78 9.28 -6.00
CA PHE A 94 -8.76 9.68 -4.99
C PHE A 94 -8.40 10.98 -4.29
N TYR A 95 -7.12 11.19 -3.99
CA TYR A 95 -6.65 12.43 -3.39
C TYR A 95 -6.80 13.60 -4.38
N MET A 96 -6.46 13.41 -5.66
CA MET A 96 -6.63 14.42 -6.70
C MET A 96 -8.10 14.80 -6.94
N GLN A 97 -9.03 13.84 -6.84
CA GLN A 97 -10.47 14.08 -6.98
C GLN A 97 -11.08 14.79 -5.77
N SER A 98 -10.58 14.50 -4.57
CA SER A 98 -11.14 15.01 -3.31
C SER A 98 -10.59 16.39 -2.91
N ALA A 99 -9.35 16.70 -3.28
CA ALA A 99 -8.79 18.02 -3.01
C ALA A 99 -9.32 19.06 -4.02
N SER A 100 -10.05 20.07 -3.55
CA SER A 100 -10.14 21.35 -4.28
C SER A 100 -8.70 21.79 -4.58
N MET A 101 -8.39 22.13 -5.84
CA MET A 101 -7.08 22.27 -6.51
C MET A 101 -5.91 23.00 -5.80
N THR A 102 -6.03 23.37 -4.52
CA THR A 102 -5.13 24.30 -3.82
C THR A 102 -4.48 23.73 -2.54
N SER A 103 -4.80 22.52 -2.08
CA SER A 103 -4.19 21.96 -0.86
C SER A 103 -3.25 20.79 -1.13
N GLY A 104 -1.98 21.12 -1.43
CA GLY A 104 -0.87 20.17 -1.50
C GLY A 104 -0.48 19.66 -0.11
N SER A 105 -1.24 18.70 0.43
CA SER A 105 -0.91 18.11 1.73
C SER A 105 0.40 17.33 1.66
N ILE A 106 1.11 17.30 2.77
CA ILE A 106 2.34 16.50 2.89
C ILE A 106 2.07 15.00 2.66
N PHE A 107 0.86 14.54 2.99
CA PHE A 107 0.44 13.16 2.75
C PHE A 107 0.36 12.83 1.26
N PHE A 108 -0.15 13.75 0.43
CA PHE A 108 -0.17 13.57 -1.01
C PHE A 108 1.24 13.51 -1.62
N VAL A 109 2.15 14.36 -1.14
CA VAL A 109 3.55 14.32 -1.56
C VAL A 109 4.19 12.98 -1.20
N VAL A 110 3.93 12.47 0.01
CA VAL A 110 4.41 11.14 0.42
C VAL A 110 3.81 10.03 -0.46
N LEU A 111 2.52 10.10 -0.80
CA LEU A 111 1.88 9.15 -1.73
C LEU A 111 2.56 9.18 -3.10
N LEU A 112 2.79 10.36 -3.68
CA LEU A 112 3.46 10.49 -4.97
C LEU A 112 4.89 9.94 -4.94
N ILE A 113 5.65 10.26 -3.90
CA ILE A 113 7.02 9.74 -3.73
C ILE A 113 7.01 8.22 -3.63
N LEU A 114 6.09 7.63 -2.87
CA LEU A 114 5.98 6.18 -2.75
C LEU A 114 5.46 5.53 -4.03
N PHE A 115 4.54 6.17 -4.74
CA PHE A 115 3.98 5.68 -5.99
C PHE A 115 5.06 5.62 -7.08
N ILE A 116 5.77 6.73 -7.28
CA ILE A 116 6.90 6.81 -8.21
C ILE A 116 8.03 5.90 -7.73
N GLY A 117 8.32 5.91 -6.43
CA GLY A 117 9.36 5.10 -5.80
C GLY A 117 9.12 3.59 -5.97
N ASN A 118 7.88 3.13 -5.90
CA ASN A 118 7.51 1.71 -6.09
C ASN A 118 8.07 1.13 -7.39
N GLU A 119 8.08 1.91 -8.46
CA GLU A 119 8.62 1.48 -9.75
C GLU A 119 10.14 1.21 -9.67
N PHE A 120 10.86 2.02 -8.89
CA PHE A 120 12.31 1.93 -8.72
C PHE A 120 12.76 0.96 -7.62
N ILE A 121 11.86 0.56 -6.71
CA ILE A 121 12.23 -0.31 -5.59
C ILE A 121 12.58 -1.72 -6.07
N GLY A 122 11.99 -2.21 -7.18
CA GLY A 122 12.37 -3.48 -7.82
C GLY A 122 12.56 -4.64 -6.84
N LYS A 123 13.70 -5.36 -6.92
CA LYS A 123 14.05 -6.48 -6.00
C LYS A 123 14.34 -6.07 -4.55
N LYS A 124 14.36 -4.77 -4.22
CA LYS A 124 14.67 -4.26 -2.87
C LYS A 124 13.45 -4.24 -1.94
N LEU A 125 12.27 -4.58 -2.45
CA LEU A 125 11.06 -4.86 -1.69
C LEU A 125 11.14 -6.23 -0.97
N ALA A 126 12.34 -6.63 -0.55
CA ALA A 126 12.60 -7.95 0.03
C ALA A 126 12.61 -7.85 1.57
N GLY A 127 11.94 -8.81 2.21
CA GLY A 127 11.98 -9.00 3.66
C GLY A 127 10.71 -8.56 4.40
N ALA A 128 10.40 -9.34 5.43
CA ALA A 128 9.19 -9.21 6.24
C ALA A 128 8.98 -7.81 6.83
N THR A 129 10.03 -7.19 7.36
CA THR A 129 9.94 -5.85 7.97
C THR A 129 9.44 -4.81 6.98
N LEU A 130 9.99 -4.79 5.76
CA LEU A 130 9.65 -3.79 4.76
C LEU A 130 8.27 -4.07 4.15
N HIS A 131 7.93 -5.33 3.91
CA HIS A 131 6.57 -5.73 3.55
C HIS A 131 5.54 -5.26 4.59
N LEU A 132 5.80 -5.45 5.89
CA LEU A 132 4.90 -5.01 6.96
C LEU A 132 4.76 -3.48 7.04
N CYS A 133 5.86 -2.74 6.85
CA CYS A 133 5.82 -1.27 6.87
C CYS A 133 5.05 -0.71 5.68
N PHE A 134 5.25 -1.25 4.48
CA PHE A 134 4.48 -0.84 3.31
C PHE A 134 3.02 -1.24 3.41
N TYR A 135 2.74 -2.45 3.91
CA TYR A 135 1.37 -2.89 4.14
C TYR A 135 0.66 -1.98 5.15
N TYR A 136 1.34 -1.59 6.24
CA TYR A 136 0.80 -0.59 7.17
C TYR A 136 0.40 0.70 6.46
N PHE A 137 1.31 1.24 5.63
CA PHE A 137 1.08 2.50 4.95
C PHE A 137 -0.14 2.46 4.02
N VAL A 138 -0.29 1.41 3.20
CA VAL A 138 -1.46 1.30 2.29
C VAL A 138 -2.75 0.98 3.03
N THR A 139 -2.69 0.16 4.08
CA THR A 139 -3.86 -0.12 4.93
C THR A 139 -4.31 1.15 5.66
N PHE A 140 -3.38 1.94 6.19
CA PHE A 140 -3.69 3.24 6.79
C PHE A 140 -4.30 4.19 5.77
N SER A 141 -3.68 4.32 4.58
CA SER A 141 -4.17 5.17 3.49
C SER A 141 -5.61 4.82 3.11
N TYR A 142 -5.96 3.53 2.99
CA TYR A 142 -7.34 3.11 2.76
C TYR A 142 -8.29 3.54 3.87
N PHE A 143 -7.95 3.29 5.15
CA PHE A 143 -8.84 3.62 6.25
C PHE A 143 -9.05 5.12 6.45
N ILE A 144 -8.10 5.97 6.05
CA ILE A 144 -8.30 7.44 6.04
C ILE A 144 -9.52 7.82 5.20
N PHE A 145 -9.80 7.10 4.12
CA PHE A 145 -11.00 7.33 3.29
C PHE A 145 -12.19 6.48 3.79
N ALA A 146 -11.98 5.19 4.02
CA ALA A 146 -13.05 4.24 4.32
C ALA A 146 -13.77 4.53 5.65
N VAL A 147 -13.03 4.92 6.70
CA VAL A 147 -13.63 5.19 8.02
C VAL A 147 -14.57 6.40 7.96
N PRO A 148 -14.18 7.57 7.42
CA PRO A 148 -15.10 8.69 7.21
C PRO A 148 -16.30 8.36 6.33
N ILE A 149 -16.16 7.52 5.29
CA ILE A 149 -17.28 7.11 4.43
C ILE A 149 -18.33 6.34 5.24
N VAL A 150 -17.89 5.37 6.05
CA VAL A 150 -18.80 4.53 6.85
C VAL A 150 -19.42 5.32 8.01
N THR A 151 -18.61 6.15 8.68
CA THR A 151 -19.06 6.93 9.85
C THR A 151 -19.80 8.22 9.48
N LYS A 152 -19.70 8.67 8.22
CA LYS A 152 -20.20 9.97 7.73
C LYS A 152 -19.66 11.19 8.49
N HIS A 153 -18.54 11.03 9.19
CA HIS A 153 -17.91 12.09 9.97
C HIS A 153 -16.45 12.29 9.56
N MET A 154 -16.08 13.54 9.29
CA MET A 154 -14.72 13.92 8.93
C MET A 154 -14.09 14.73 10.05
N ASN A 155 -13.56 14.05 11.06
CA ASN A 155 -12.95 14.69 12.23
C ASN A 155 -11.68 13.96 12.66
N TYR A 156 -10.99 14.53 13.66
CA TYR A 156 -9.78 13.94 14.20
C TYR A 156 -9.99 12.50 14.73
N TYR A 157 -11.17 12.18 15.27
CA TYR A 157 -11.45 10.85 15.80
C TYR A 157 -11.57 9.79 14.72
N THR A 158 -12.16 10.11 13.56
CA THR A 158 -12.23 9.17 12.44
C THR A 158 -10.87 8.95 11.80
N PHE A 159 -10.03 9.98 11.75
CA PHE A 159 -8.62 9.85 11.37
C PHE A 159 -7.80 9.00 12.35
N LEU A 160 -7.95 9.24 13.67
CA LEU A 160 -7.28 8.46 14.70
C LEU A 160 -7.74 6.99 14.67
N ALA A 161 -9.03 6.75 14.50
CA ALA A 161 -9.58 5.40 14.36
C ALA A 161 -8.99 4.66 13.15
N ALA A 162 -8.84 5.33 12.00
CA ALA A 162 -8.16 4.76 10.83
C ALA A 162 -6.72 4.34 11.13
N GLY A 163 -5.98 5.20 11.86
CA GLY A 163 -4.62 4.91 12.31
C GLY A 163 -4.54 3.72 13.28
N LEU A 164 -5.46 3.63 14.23
CA LEU A 164 -5.50 2.55 15.21
C LEU A 164 -5.95 1.21 14.58
N LEU A 165 -6.94 1.23 13.69
CA LEU A 165 -7.39 0.04 12.97
C LEU A 165 -6.28 -0.55 12.09
N SER A 166 -5.60 0.29 11.32
CA SER A 166 -4.44 -0.15 10.52
C SER A 166 -3.31 -0.67 11.42
N ALA A 167 -3.00 0.00 12.52
CA ALA A 167 -1.98 -0.46 13.46
C ALA A 167 -2.35 -1.82 14.11
N ALA A 168 -3.63 -2.05 14.43
CA ALA A 168 -4.10 -3.32 14.99
C ALA A 168 -3.93 -4.49 14.00
N ILE A 169 -4.26 -4.28 12.72
CA ILE A 169 -4.04 -5.29 11.67
C ILE A 169 -2.56 -5.64 11.54
N ILE A 170 -1.69 -4.62 11.53
CA ILE A 170 -0.25 -4.82 11.37
C ILE A 170 0.37 -5.44 12.61
N TRP A 171 -0.09 -5.07 13.80
CA TRP A 171 0.31 -5.74 15.03
C TRP A 171 -0.03 -7.24 14.97
N GLY A 172 -1.25 -7.58 14.55
CA GLY A 172 -1.69 -8.97 14.39
C GLY A 172 -0.82 -9.75 13.40
N LEU A 173 -0.53 -9.15 12.24
CA LEU A 173 0.31 -9.77 11.21
C LEU A 173 1.77 -9.91 11.65
N THR A 174 2.33 -8.89 12.29
CA THR A 174 3.70 -8.89 12.84
C THR A 174 3.84 -9.95 13.94
N HIS A 175 2.83 -10.07 14.81
CA HIS A 175 2.78 -11.11 15.84
C HIS A 175 2.69 -12.51 15.26
N LEU A 176 1.89 -12.69 14.19
CA LEU A 176 1.83 -13.95 13.46
C LEU A 176 3.20 -14.30 12.86
N PHE A 177 3.89 -13.34 12.25
CA PHE A 177 5.22 -13.56 11.67
C PHE A 177 6.27 -13.88 12.75
N TYR A 178 6.22 -13.22 13.90
CA TYR A 178 7.09 -13.54 15.03
C TYR A 178 6.84 -14.96 15.56
N LYS A 179 5.58 -15.33 15.83
CA LYS A 179 5.22 -16.67 16.32
C LYS A 179 5.58 -17.78 15.34
N LYS A 180 5.51 -17.53 14.04
CA LYS A 180 5.89 -18.48 13.00
C LYS A 180 7.38 -18.46 12.67
N GLY A 181 8.18 -17.69 13.42
CA GLY A 181 9.63 -17.57 13.24
C GLY A 181 10.01 -17.12 11.83
N ILE A 182 9.22 -16.20 11.27
CA ILE A 182 9.49 -15.46 10.03
C ILE A 182 10.29 -14.20 10.35
N LEU A 183 9.96 -13.54 11.47
CA LEU A 183 10.84 -12.55 12.07
C LEU A 183 11.88 -13.30 12.90
N ALA A 184 13.15 -13.14 12.54
CA ALA A 184 14.24 -13.93 13.12
C ALA A 184 14.58 -13.54 14.57
N ASP A 185 14.26 -12.31 14.98
CA ASP A 185 14.62 -11.73 16.27
C ASP A 185 13.50 -10.80 16.77
N ILE A 186 13.33 -10.70 18.09
CA ILE A 186 12.48 -9.70 18.75
C ILE A 186 12.87 -8.28 18.35
N LYS A 187 14.15 -8.02 18.01
CA LYS A 187 14.58 -6.72 17.48
C LYS A 187 13.86 -6.34 16.18
N GLN A 188 13.56 -7.29 15.30
CA GLN A 188 12.81 -7.01 14.07
C GLN A 188 11.34 -6.70 14.36
N TYR A 189 10.73 -7.42 15.31
CA TYR A 189 9.38 -7.14 15.80
C TYR A 189 9.28 -5.72 16.37
N ILE A 190 10.19 -5.37 17.29
CA ILE A 190 10.24 -4.03 17.90
C ILE A 190 10.47 -2.96 16.83
N ARG A 191 11.35 -3.21 15.85
CA ARG A 191 11.60 -2.26 14.75
C ARG A 191 10.34 -1.98 13.93
N VAL A 192 9.57 -3.00 13.55
CA VAL A 192 8.30 -2.80 12.82
C VAL A 192 7.33 -1.97 13.67
N MET A 193 7.14 -2.35 14.93
CA MET A 193 6.23 -1.64 15.83
C MET A 193 6.67 -0.19 16.09
N ALA A 194 7.98 0.06 16.21
CA ALA A 194 8.52 1.39 16.37
C ALA A 194 8.29 2.25 15.11
N ILE A 195 8.45 1.70 13.91
CA ILE A 195 8.16 2.40 12.65
C ILE A 195 6.66 2.72 12.55
N VAL A 196 5.78 1.74 12.82
CA VAL A 196 4.32 1.93 12.82
C VAL A 196 3.92 3.03 13.80
N LEU A 197 4.44 2.98 15.04
CA LEU A 197 4.17 3.99 16.05
C LEU A 197 4.69 5.37 15.64
N THR A 198 5.89 5.44 15.07
CA THR A 198 6.49 6.70 14.61
C THR A 198 5.64 7.33 13.51
N ILE A 199 5.24 6.54 12.51
CA ILE A 199 4.35 7.01 11.45
C ILE A 199 3.03 7.48 12.05
N LEU A 200 2.38 6.66 12.90
CA LEU A 200 1.11 7.00 13.53
C LEU A 200 1.17 8.32 14.32
N VAL A 201 2.20 8.51 15.14
CA VAL A 201 2.38 9.75 15.89
C VAL A 201 2.64 10.94 14.95
N THR A 202 3.51 10.77 13.97
CA THR A 202 3.88 11.83 13.00
C THR A 202 2.66 12.30 12.20
N VAL A 203 1.87 11.37 11.66
CA VAL A 203 0.68 11.73 10.87
C VAL A 203 -0.42 12.36 11.73
N ASN A 204 -0.56 11.97 13.00
CA ASN A 204 -1.49 12.62 13.92
C ASN A 204 -1.06 14.06 14.26
N ILE A 205 0.25 14.30 14.44
CA ILE A 205 0.80 15.65 14.60
C ILE A 205 0.50 16.46 13.33
N PHE A 206 0.80 15.92 12.15
CA PHE A 206 0.56 16.59 10.87
C PHE A 206 -0.92 16.89 10.61
N TYR A 207 -1.82 16.02 11.05
CA TYR A 207 -3.26 16.28 11.00
C TYR A 207 -3.65 17.44 11.92
N LYS A 208 -3.18 17.45 13.18
CA LYS A 208 -3.50 18.54 14.14
C LYS A 208 -3.01 19.91 13.70
N ILE A 209 -1.86 19.97 13.01
CA ILE A 209 -1.32 21.22 12.44
C ILE A 209 -1.88 21.56 11.05
N ASN A 210 -2.90 20.81 10.57
CA ASN A 210 -3.55 20.97 9.27
C ASN A 210 -2.64 20.78 8.05
N TRP A 211 -1.49 20.11 8.19
CA TRP A 211 -0.63 19.72 7.06
C TRP A 211 -1.17 18.51 6.29
N ILE A 212 -1.98 17.69 6.96
CA ILE A 212 -2.83 16.69 6.33
C ILE A 212 -4.24 17.25 6.32
N SER A 213 -4.69 17.73 5.16
CA SER A 213 -6.05 18.19 5.01
C SER A 213 -7.01 17.04 5.34
N PRO A 214 -8.09 17.29 6.10
CA PRO A 214 -9.18 16.34 6.14
C PRO A 214 -9.68 16.17 4.70
N VAL A 215 -9.50 14.97 4.15
CA VAL A 215 -9.81 14.70 2.74
C VAL A 215 -11.30 14.95 2.53
N PRO A 216 -11.70 15.99 1.79
CA PRO A 216 -13.10 16.28 1.59
C PRO A 216 -13.74 15.10 0.86
N LEU A 217 -14.62 14.39 1.54
CA LEU A 217 -15.64 13.66 0.81
C LEU A 217 -16.43 14.71 0.05
N SER A 218 -16.69 14.46 -1.23
CA SER A 218 -17.62 15.22 -2.06
C SER A 218 -19.06 15.03 -1.57
N MET A 219 -19.31 15.23 -0.27
CA MET A 219 -20.64 15.37 0.25
C MET A 219 -21.11 16.78 -0.12
N LYS A 220 -21.81 16.85 -1.24
CA LYS A 220 -22.86 17.85 -1.42
C LYS A 220 -23.96 17.62 -0.39
#